data_AF-A0A3A0DRD7-F1
#
_entry.id   AF-A0A3A0DRD7-F1
#
_cell.length_a   1.000
_cell.length_b   1.000
_cell.length_c   1.000
_cell.angle_alpha   90.00
_cell.angle_beta   90.00
_cell.angle_gamma   90.00
#
_symmetry.space_group_name_H-M   'P 1'
#
loop_
_entity.id
_entity.type
_entity.pdbx_description
1 polymer ?
#
loop_
_entity_poly.entity_id
_entity_poly.type
_entity_poly.pdbx_seq_one_letter_code
_entity_poly.pdbx_strand_id
1 'polypeptide(L)'
;MLPTETVMLGDPALTAGIPGEGDLTDEQIDAWLADPKNHIVLKPELPLGLKAGEAEIQGLDANPLTRAKIELGRQLYFDPRLSSDVTISCASCHNPEKGYAFDTRFGIGVGGQEGGRNTPTAYNRILSGAQFWDGRAASLEEQAKGPIANPIEMSNTHEACVACLKGIPGYVKQFDKIFDDGLTIDNVAKAIASFERVIVTGPAPWDYYQELKSFETAYAADVEDLDALKEEDPDLYAEYNRLKEAAAQHPLSESAARGGELFFSDKAGCTACHLGANFTDEKYHNLGVGMDAEKPDLGRFEVTQQDADRGAFKTPTVRNVAQTAPYMHDGSQATLEEVVEWYAQGGHPNQWLSEKIKKLELSDQDKADLVAFMKEGLTGDLPKVNAGRLLPDAEAAKEASEKALEEAGVN
;
A
#
# COMPACT_ATOMS: atom_id res chain seq x y z
N MET A 1 -24.98 13.79 15.06
CA MET A 1 -23.77 13.26 14.41
C MET A 1 -22.78 12.91 15.50
N LEU A 2 -22.16 11.74 15.43
CA LEU A 2 -21.00 11.46 16.29
C LEU A 2 -19.92 12.52 16.01
N PRO A 3 -19.11 12.92 17.01
CA PRO A 3 -18.01 13.83 16.76
C PRO A 3 -17.07 13.20 15.71
N THR A 4 -16.68 13.98 14.72
CA THR A 4 -15.70 13.60 13.70
C THR A 4 -14.53 14.56 13.73
N GLU A 5 -13.32 14.06 13.54
CA GLU A 5 -12.09 14.85 13.46
C GLU A 5 -11.44 14.66 12.09
N THR A 6 -11.08 15.75 11.44
CA THR A 6 -10.32 15.69 10.19
C THR A 6 -8.84 15.41 10.48
N VAL A 7 -8.25 14.46 9.77
CA VAL A 7 -6.82 14.11 9.90
C VAL A 7 -6.17 13.99 8.53
N MET A 8 -4.92 14.47 8.40
CA MET A 8 -4.12 14.23 7.21
C MET A 8 -3.52 12.81 7.27
N LEU A 9 -3.79 11.99 6.26
CA LEU A 9 -3.15 10.68 6.16
C LEU A 9 -1.67 10.81 5.82
N GLY A 10 -0.86 9.87 6.32
CA GLY A 10 0.59 9.93 6.23
C GLY A 10 1.25 10.75 7.36
N ASP A 11 0.46 11.41 8.22
CA ASP A 11 0.97 12.02 9.44
C ASP A 11 1.54 10.93 10.39
N PRO A 12 2.83 11.00 10.76
CA PRO A 12 3.46 10.03 11.65
C PRO A 12 2.77 9.89 13.02
N ALA A 13 1.99 10.90 13.46
CA ALA A 13 1.24 10.81 14.71
C ALA A 13 0.13 9.74 14.67
N LEU A 14 -0.36 9.36 13.49
CA LEU A 14 -1.35 8.27 13.34
C LEU A 14 -0.71 6.89 13.56
N THR A 15 0.60 6.77 13.37
CA THR A 15 1.34 5.48 13.32
C THR A 15 2.47 5.39 14.34
N ALA A 16 2.66 6.40 15.19
CA ALA A 16 3.64 6.42 16.26
C ALA A 16 3.31 5.46 17.42
N GLY A 17 2.02 5.15 17.55
CA GLY A 17 1.42 4.32 18.59
C GLY A 17 1.31 4.94 19.97
N ILE A 18 0.92 4.13 20.97
CA ILE A 18 0.77 4.61 22.36
C ILE A 18 2.14 5.16 22.82
N PRO A 19 2.25 6.37 23.40
CA PRO A 19 3.54 6.96 23.82
C PRO A 19 4.26 6.19 24.94
N GLY A 20 5.60 6.32 25.04
CA GLY A 20 6.45 5.60 26.00
C GLY A 20 7.62 4.82 25.35
N GLU A 21 8.26 3.95 26.12
CA GLU A 21 9.41 3.11 25.73
C GLU A 21 9.17 1.64 26.13
N GLY A 22 9.83 0.71 25.45
CA GLY A 22 9.71 -0.73 25.72
C GLY A 22 8.36 -1.33 25.36
N ASP A 23 8.06 -2.50 25.91
CA ASP A 23 6.77 -3.17 25.71
C ASP A 23 5.62 -2.36 26.33
N LEU A 24 4.42 -2.50 25.78
CA LEU A 24 3.23 -1.83 26.30
C LEU A 24 2.83 -2.38 27.66
N THR A 25 2.60 -1.48 28.61
CA THR A 25 2.06 -1.83 29.92
C THR A 25 0.54 -1.69 29.96
N ASP A 26 -0.10 -2.44 30.85
CA ASP A 26 -1.55 -2.33 31.07
C ASP A 26 -1.98 -0.90 31.44
N GLU A 27 -1.17 -0.18 32.22
CA GLU A 27 -1.45 1.21 32.59
C GLU A 27 -1.43 2.16 31.38
N GLN A 28 -0.48 1.96 30.45
CA GLN A 28 -0.40 2.76 29.22
C GLN A 28 -1.61 2.48 28.31
N ILE A 29 -2.02 1.22 28.21
CA ILE A 29 -3.21 0.81 27.45
C ILE A 29 -4.47 1.39 28.08
N ASP A 30 -4.63 1.29 29.40
CA ASP A 30 -5.77 1.86 30.12
C ASP A 30 -5.88 3.36 29.92
N ALA A 31 -4.76 4.09 30.04
CA ALA A 31 -4.72 5.53 29.82
C ALA A 31 -5.08 5.89 28.37
N TRP A 32 -4.54 5.15 27.39
CA TRP A 32 -4.85 5.34 25.98
C TRP A 32 -6.33 5.09 25.67
N LEU A 33 -6.90 3.99 26.19
CA LEU A 33 -8.28 3.62 25.97
C LEU A 33 -9.28 4.51 26.74
N ALA A 34 -8.86 5.14 27.82
CA ALA A 34 -9.68 6.07 28.58
C ALA A 34 -9.83 7.45 27.90
N ASP A 35 -8.89 7.84 27.03
CA ASP A 35 -8.95 9.12 26.33
C ASP A 35 -10.03 9.10 25.22
N PRO A 36 -11.10 9.90 25.34
CA PRO A 36 -12.19 9.89 24.36
C PRO A 36 -11.73 10.25 22.94
N LYS A 37 -10.64 11.02 22.79
CA LYS A 37 -10.13 11.41 21.47
C LYS A 37 -9.73 10.21 20.61
N ASN A 38 -9.33 9.11 21.25
CA ASN A 38 -8.85 7.93 20.54
C ASN A 38 -9.99 7.11 19.92
N HIS A 39 -11.23 7.38 20.33
CA HIS A 39 -12.44 6.71 19.85
C HIS A 39 -13.26 7.59 18.90
N ILE A 40 -12.81 8.81 18.62
CA ILE A 40 -13.45 9.71 17.65
C ILE A 40 -13.26 9.14 16.24
N VAL A 41 -14.33 9.18 15.44
CA VAL A 41 -14.28 8.78 14.04
C VAL A 41 -13.47 9.82 13.26
N LEU A 42 -12.49 9.35 12.51
CA LEU A 42 -11.61 10.20 11.72
C LEU A 42 -12.16 10.38 10.30
N LYS A 43 -12.17 11.63 9.83
CA LYS A 43 -12.37 11.97 8.43
C LYS A 43 -10.99 12.17 7.78
N PRO A 44 -10.51 11.23 6.95
CA PRO A 44 -9.20 11.36 6.35
C PRO A 44 -9.18 12.42 5.24
N GLU A 45 -8.08 13.15 5.17
CA GLU A 45 -7.64 13.93 4.01
C GLU A 45 -6.38 13.26 3.42
N LEU A 46 -6.27 13.29 2.09
CA LEU A 46 -5.13 12.70 1.39
C LEU A 46 -4.08 13.78 1.11
N PRO A 47 -2.77 13.43 1.16
CA PRO A 47 -1.69 14.36 0.86
C PRO A 47 -1.69 14.75 -0.62
N LEU A 48 -0.90 15.78 -0.97
CA LEU A 48 -0.64 16.16 -2.37
C LEU A 48 -0.24 14.91 -3.20
N GLY A 49 -0.68 14.87 -4.46
CA GLY A 49 -0.54 13.71 -5.34
C GLY A 49 -1.65 12.67 -5.17
N LEU A 50 -2.03 12.35 -3.93
CA LEU A 50 -3.15 11.46 -3.63
C LEU A 50 -4.49 12.17 -3.48
N LYS A 51 -4.49 13.49 -3.24
CA LYS A 51 -5.70 14.31 -3.02
C LYS A 51 -6.78 14.16 -4.09
N ALA A 52 -6.38 14.03 -5.36
CA ALA A 52 -7.33 13.82 -6.45
C ALA A 52 -8.06 12.46 -6.37
N GLY A 53 -7.62 11.56 -5.48
CA GLY A 53 -8.16 10.24 -5.21
C GLY A 53 -9.23 10.19 -4.10
N GLU A 54 -9.72 11.33 -3.62
CA GLU A 54 -10.65 11.36 -2.47
C GLU A 54 -11.96 10.61 -2.76
N ALA A 55 -12.43 10.60 -4.01
CA ALA A 55 -13.63 9.88 -4.42
C ALA A 55 -13.42 8.35 -4.48
N GLU A 56 -12.18 7.90 -4.52
CA GLU A 56 -11.77 6.50 -4.61
C GLU A 56 -11.53 5.85 -3.24
N ILE A 57 -11.71 6.59 -2.13
CA ILE A 57 -11.57 6.06 -0.76
C ILE A 57 -12.52 4.87 -0.53
N GLN A 58 -11.97 3.77 -0.01
CA GLN A 58 -12.68 2.50 0.19
C GLN A 58 -12.88 2.13 1.67
N GLY A 59 -14.05 1.58 1.98
CA GLY A 59 -14.31 0.80 3.20
C GLY A 59 -14.61 1.56 4.49
N LEU A 60 -14.55 2.90 4.48
CA LEU A 60 -14.77 3.71 5.69
C LEU A 60 -16.20 3.65 6.23
N ASP A 61 -17.19 3.42 5.37
CA ASP A 61 -18.59 3.27 5.80
C ASP A 61 -18.80 2.00 6.63
N ALA A 62 -18.10 0.91 6.26
CA ALA A 62 -18.20 -0.38 6.93
C ALA A 62 -17.24 -0.48 8.14
N ASN A 63 -16.09 0.17 8.07
CA ASN A 63 -15.08 0.18 9.12
C ASN A 63 -14.49 1.59 9.32
N PRO A 64 -15.20 2.48 10.04
CA PRO A 64 -14.72 3.84 10.29
C PRO A 64 -13.40 3.84 11.06
N LEU A 65 -12.47 4.71 10.66
CA LEU A 65 -11.18 4.88 11.31
C LEU A 65 -11.33 5.55 12.67
N THR A 66 -10.61 5.04 13.67
CA THR A 66 -10.36 5.70 14.95
C THR A 66 -8.88 5.49 15.31
N ARG A 67 -8.29 6.35 16.13
CA ARG A 67 -6.90 6.17 16.57
C ARG A 67 -6.72 4.85 17.33
N ALA A 68 -7.72 4.44 18.10
CA ALA A 68 -7.71 3.18 18.82
C ALA A 68 -7.65 1.98 17.87
N LYS A 69 -8.43 1.97 16.78
CA LYS A 69 -8.37 0.92 15.75
C LYS A 69 -7.04 0.92 15.00
N ILE A 70 -6.55 2.10 14.62
CA ILE A 70 -5.27 2.25 13.92
C ILE A 70 -4.12 1.72 14.78
N GLU A 71 -4.10 2.07 16.07
CA GLU A 71 -3.05 1.62 16.98
C GLU A 71 -3.12 0.11 17.25
N LEU A 72 -4.32 -0.43 17.48
CA LEU A 72 -4.50 -1.87 17.62
C LEU A 72 -4.07 -2.62 16.35
N GLY A 73 -4.42 -2.08 15.17
CA GLY A 73 -3.98 -2.60 13.88
C GLY A 73 -2.47 -2.57 13.69
N ARG A 74 -1.82 -1.47 14.12
CA ARG A 74 -0.36 -1.34 14.09
C ARG A 74 0.29 -2.44 14.93
N GLN A 75 -0.18 -2.64 16.16
CA GLN A 75 0.35 -3.72 17.02
C GLN A 75 0.26 -5.07 16.30
N LEU A 76 -0.92 -5.43 15.77
CA LEU A 76 -1.15 -6.69 15.07
C LEU A 76 -0.32 -6.86 13.79
N TYR A 77 -0.12 -5.78 13.03
CA TYR A 77 0.68 -5.79 11.80
C TYR A 77 2.14 -6.22 12.03
N PHE A 78 2.71 -5.83 13.17
CA PHE A 78 4.09 -6.14 13.56
C PHE A 78 4.21 -7.36 14.50
N ASP A 79 3.10 -7.93 14.97
CA ASP A 79 3.10 -8.99 15.96
C ASP A 79 3.26 -10.38 15.29
N PRO A 80 4.39 -11.08 15.47
CA PRO A 80 4.60 -12.37 14.83
C PRO A 80 3.74 -13.48 15.44
N ARG A 81 3.09 -13.25 16.58
CA ARG A 81 2.21 -14.23 17.24
C ARG A 81 0.94 -14.56 16.46
N LEU A 82 0.70 -13.85 15.36
CA LEU A 82 -0.36 -14.19 14.41
C LEU A 82 0.02 -15.43 13.57
N SER A 83 1.30 -15.76 13.39
CA SER A 83 1.73 -17.01 12.74
C SER A 83 1.75 -18.18 13.70
N SER A 84 1.63 -19.40 13.17
CA SER A 84 1.61 -20.63 13.98
C SER A 84 2.89 -20.88 14.76
N ASP A 85 4.04 -20.47 14.24
CA ASP A 85 5.35 -20.66 14.85
C ASP A 85 5.90 -19.40 15.55
N VAL A 86 5.14 -18.30 15.55
CA VAL A 86 5.50 -17.01 16.17
C VAL A 86 6.73 -16.35 15.51
N THR A 87 6.94 -16.57 14.21
CA THR A 87 8.07 -15.98 13.45
C THR A 87 7.66 -14.99 12.37
N ILE A 88 6.41 -15.02 11.90
CA ILE A 88 5.94 -14.24 10.75
C ILE A 88 4.86 -13.23 11.19
N SER A 89 5.05 -11.97 10.85
CA SER A 89 4.02 -10.93 10.92
C SER A 89 3.71 -10.39 9.52
N CYS A 90 2.73 -9.49 9.39
CA CYS A 90 2.48 -8.79 8.14
C CYS A 90 3.75 -8.05 7.67
N ALA A 91 4.47 -7.43 8.61
CA ALA A 91 5.72 -6.71 8.34
C ALA A 91 6.88 -7.61 7.86
N SER A 92 6.82 -8.93 8.08
CA SER A 92 7.84 -9.85 7.55
C SER A 92 7.83 -9.90 6.02
N CYS A 93 6.68 -9.70 5.39
CA CYS A 93 6.53 -9.64 3.93
C CYS A 93 6.28 -8.22 3.41
N HIS A 94 5.66 -7.35 4.20
CA HIS A 94 5.33 -5.97 3.84
C HIS A 94 6.12 -4.99 4.72
N ASN A 95 7.45 -5.02 4.60
CA ASN A 95 8.32 -4.30 5.51
C ASN A 95 8.35 -2.78 5.19
N PRO A 96 8.11 -1.89 6.16
CA PRO A 96 8.17 -0.44 5.95
C PRO A 96 9.50 0.07 5.37
N GLU A 97 10.63 -0.58 5.69
CA GLU A 97 11.97 -0.24 5.18
C GLU A 97 12.24 -0.80 3.77
N LYS A 98 11.30 -1.60 3.23
CA LYS A 98 11.38 -2.27 1.93
C LYS A 98 10.18 -1.92 1.04
N GLY A 99 9.70 -0.67 1.10
CA GLY A 99 8.59 -0.22 0.26
C GLY A 99 7.24 -0.83 0.61
N TYR A 100 7.05 -1.33 1.83
CA TYR A 100 5.89 -2.14 2.23
C TYR A 100 5.68 -3.37 1.33
N ALA A 101 6.77 -3.84 0.75
CA ALA A 101 6.93 -5.07 -0.02
C ALA A 101 8.14 -5.82 0.55
N PHE A 102 8.79 -6.66 -0.24
CA PHE A 102 10.02 -7.34 0.14
C PHE A 102 10.97 -7.48 -1.05
N ASP A 103 12.27 -7.55 -0.80
CA ASP A 103 13.32 -7.61 -1.84
C ASP A 103 13.63 -9.04 -2.33
N THR A 104 12.72 -9.98 -2.06
CA THR A 104 12.76 -11.34 -2.58
C THR A 104 11.80 -11.52 -3.75
N ARG A 105 12.05 -12.53 -4.59
CA ARG A 105 11.14 -12.87 -5.70
C ARG A 105 9.74 -13.16 -5.19
N PHE A 106 9.62 -14.03 -4.19
CA PHE A 106 8.37 -14.40 -3.53
C PHE A 106 8.47 -14.21 -2.01
N GLY A 107 7.32 -14.07 -1.34
CA GLY A 107 7.25 -14.00 0.11
C GLY A 107 7.74 -15.29 0.77
N ILE A 108 8.44 -15.15 1.90
CA ILE A 108 8.94 -16.26 2.71
C ILE A 108 8.11 -16.32 3.99
N GLY A 109 7.40 -17.43 4.19
CA GLY A 109 6.56 -17.66 5.36
C GLY A 109 7.14 -18.67 6.34
N VAL A 110 6.25 -19.28 7.13
CA VAL A 110 6.56 -20.21 8.21
C VAL A 110 7.43 -21.37 7.72
N GLY A 111 8.46 -21.70 8.48
CA GLY A 111 9.42 -22.76 8.13
C GLY A 111 10.31 -22.45 6.92
N GLY A 112 10.36 -21.20 6.45
CA GLY A 112 11.11 -20.80 5.26
C GLY A 112 10.45 -21.21 3.94
N GLN A 113 9.15 -21.50 3.95
CA GLN A 113 8.40 -21.83 2.75
C GLN A 113 8.27 -20.60 1.85
N GLU A 114 8.45 -20.80 0.55
CA GLU A 114 8.37 -19.73 -0.45
C GLU A 114 7.00 -19.75 -1.14
N GLY A 115 6.39 -18.57 -1.28
CA GLY A 115 5.14 -18.37 -2.00
C GLY A 115 5.25 -18.55 -3.52
N GLY A 116 4.13 -18.33 -4.21
CA GLY A 116 4.06 -18.41 -5.68
C GLY A 116 3.94 -17.06 -6.40
N ARG A 117 3.83 -15.96 -5.66
CA ARG A 117 3.68 -14.60 -6.20
C ARG A 117 4.56 -13.62 -5.45
N ASN A 118 5.02 -12.59 -6.15
CA ASN A 118 5.74 -11.47 -5.57
C ASN A 118 4.84 -10.70 -4.61
N THR A 119 5.41 -10.21 -3.53
CA THR A 119 4.66 -9.49 -2.50
C THR A 119 4.32 -8.08 -2.99
N PRO A 120 3.04 -7.75 -3.24
CA PRO A 120 2.67 -6.40 -3.64
C PRO A 120 2.88 -5.43 -2.48
N THR A 121 3.01 -4.14 -2.77
CA THR A 121 3.10 -3.11 -1.72
C THR A 121 1.80 -2.97 -0.91
N ALA A 122 1.93 -2.72 0.40
CA ALA A 122 0.82 -2.48 1.31
C ALA A 122 0.48 -1.00 1.55
N TYR A 123 1.14 -0.03 0.90
CA TYR A 123 0.75 1.39 1.01
C TYR A 123 -0.38 1.78 0.03
N ASN A 124 -1.02 2.91 0.30
CA ASN A 124 -2.10 3.52 -0.48
C ASN A 124 -3.34 2.61 -0.64
N ARG A 125 -3.51 1.61 0.22
CA ARG A 125 -4.60 0.64 0.11
C ARG A 125 -5.98 1.24 0.41
N ILE A 126 -6.02 2.42 1.05
CA ILE A 126 -7.27 3.18 1.19
C ILE A 126 -7.92 3.54 -0.15
N LEU A 127 -7.13 3.62 -1.23
CA LEU A 127 -7.59 3.89 -2.59
C LEU A 127 -7.78 2.62 -3.44
N SER A 128 -7.76 1.45 -2.80
CA SER A 128 -7.78 0.15 -3.49
C SER A 128 -8.96 -0.68 -3.00
N GLY A 129 -9.76 -1.17 -3.95
CA GLY A 129 -10.96 -1.97 -3.68
C GLY A 129 -10.62 -3.43 -3.39
N ALA A 130 -10.78 -4.29 -4.40
CA ALA A 130 -10.38 -5.69 -4.32
C ALA A 130 -8.86 -5.83 -4.15
N GLN A 131 -8.41 -6.82 -3.39
CA GLN A 131 -7.01 -7.00 -2.99
C GLN A 131 -6.40 -8.27 -3.59
N PHE A 132 -5.08 -8.42 -3.44
CA PHE A 132 -4.22 -9.37 -4.15
C PHE A 132 -4.09 -9.11 -5.66
N TRP A 133 -3.09 -9.74 -6.27
CA TRP A 133 -2.83 -9.68 -7.72
C TRP A 133 -4.00 -10.16 -8.59
N ASP A 134 -4.83 -11.08 -8.10
CA ASP A 134 -5.98 -11.65 -8.82
C ASP A 134 -7.32 -11.02 -8.41
N GLY A 135 -7.33 -10.19 -7.36
CA GLY A 135 -8.54 -9.54 -6.87
C GLY A 135 -9.46 -10.45 -6.06
N ARG A 136 -8.96 -11.57 -5.53
CA ARG A 136 -9.81 -12.58 -4.88
C ARG A 136 -10.43 -12.15 -3.54
N ALA A 137 -9.86 -11.15 -2.87
CA ALA A 137 -10.44 -10.57 -1.66
C ALA A 137 -11.13 -9.26 -2.02
N ALA A 138 -12.40 -9.07 -1.63
CA ALA A 138 -13.19 -7.91 -2.02
C ALA A 138 -12.84 -6.65 -1.20
N SER A 139 -12.13 -6.80 -0.08
CA SER A 139 -11.77 -5.71 0.84
C SER A 139 -10.44 -5.99 1.55
N LEU A 140 -9.88 -4.97 2.21
CA LEU A 140 -8.71 -5.13 3.09
C LEU A 140 -9.02 -6.02 4.29
N GLU A 141 -10.22 -5.93 4.85
CA GLU A 141 -10.65 -6.82 5.94
C GLU A 141 -10.66 -8.29 5.51
N GLU A 142 -11.13 -8.59 4.30
CA GLU A 142 -11.05 -9.97 3.79
C GLU A 142 -9.60 -10.39 3.49
N GLN A 143 -8.80 -9.48 2.95
CA GLN A 143 -7.41 -9.74 2.64
C GLN A 143 -6.60 -10.06 3.89
N ALA A 144 -6.74 -9.29 4.97
CA ALA A 144 -5.98 -9.47 6.21
C ALA A 144 -6.19 -10.85 6.87
N LYS A 145 -7.35 -11.49 6.62
CA LYS A 145 -7.63 -12.86 7.11
C LYS A 145 -6.90 -13.94 6.31
N GLY A 146 -6.59 -13.67 5.04
CA GLY A 146 -6.01 -14.64 4.10
C GLY A 146 -4.63 -15.14 4.54
N PRO A 147 -3.62 -14.26 4.69
CA PRO A 147 -2.27 -14.63 5.10
C PRO A 147 -2.21 -15.44 6.38
N ILE A 148 -3.03 -15.08 7.38
CA ILE A 148 -3.11 -15.76 8.68
C ILE A 148 -3.41 -17.25 8.50
N ALA A 149 -4.36 -17.58 7.61
CA ALA A 149 -4.81 -18.94 7.35
C ALA A 149 -4.03 -19.66 6.25
N ASN A 150 -3.14 -18.98 5.53
CA ASN A 150 -2.43 -19.58 4.41
C ASN A 150 -1.28 -20.47 4.93
N PRO A 151 -1.25 -21.77 4.58
CA PRO A 151 -0.24 -22.73 5.08
C PRO A 151 1.20 -22.43 4.66
N ILE A 152 1.39 -21.61 3.61
CA ILE A 152 2.71 -21.18 3.15
C ILE A 152 3.14 -19.89 3.86
N GLU A 153 2.19 -18.99 4.16
CA GLU A 153 2.48 -17.67 4.73
C GLU A 153 2.59 -17.76 6.26
N MET A 154 1.48 -17.59 7.00
CA MET A 154 1.49 -17.56 8.46
C MET A 154 1.05 -18.90 9.09
N SER A 155 0.48 -19.80 8.30
CA SER A 155 0.14 -21.18 8.64
C SER A 155 -0.65 -21.38 9.95
N ASN A 156 -1.46 -20.39 10.34
CA ASN A 156 -2.31 -20.47 11.53
C ASN A 156 -3.75 -20.86 11.13
N THR A 157 -4.62 -21.14 12.10
CA THR A 157 -6.08 -21.10 11.88
C THR A 157 -6.65 -19.81 12.47
N HIS A 158 -7.83 -19.39 12.02
CA HIS A 158 -8.46 -18.21 12.60
C HIS A 158 -8.82 -18.44 14.07
N GLU A 159 -9.23 -19.66 14.41
CA GLU A 159 -9.54 -20.08 15.78
C GLU A 159 -8.29 -20.06 16.68
N ALA A 160 -7.17 -20.61 16.22
CA ALA A 160 -5.92 -20.64 16.98
C ALA A 160 -5.30 -19.25 17.10
N CYS A 161 -5.36 -18.42 16.06
CA CYS A 161 -4.97 -17.01 16.13
C CYS A 161 -5.80 -16.26 17.20
N VAL A 162 -7.12 -16.42 17.20
CA VAL A 162 -8.00 -15.82 18.23
C VAL A 162 -7.69 -16.37 19.63
N ALA A 163 -7.41 -17.66 19.78
CA ALA A 163 -7.02 -18.26 21.05
C ALA A 163 -5.70 -17.70 21.59
N CYS A 164 -4.69 -17.55 20.71
CA CYS A 164 -3.41 -16.91 21.00
C CYS A 164 -3.63 -15.49 21.56
N LEU A 165 -4.38 -14.65 20.83
CA LEU A 165 -4.63 -13.26 21.23
C LEU A 165 -5.47 -13.16 22.51
N LYS A 166 -6.39 -14.10 22.77
CA LYS A 166 -7.13 -14.19 24.06
C LYS A 166 -6.23 -14.52 25.25
N GLY A 167 -5.08 -15.16 25.01
CA GLY A 167 -4.05 -15.40 26.02
C GLY A 167 -3.30 -14.13 26.44
N ILE A 168 -3.49 -13.00 25.75
CA ILE A 168 -2.81 -11.73 25.99
C ILE A 168 -3.83 -10.73 26.56
N PRO A 169 -3.84 -10.45 27.88
CA PRO A 169 -4.85 -9.59 28.52
C PRO A 169 -4.96 -8.19 27.89
N GLY A 170 -3.84 -7.62 27.45
CA GLY A 170 -3.81 -6.32 26.78
C GLY A 170 -4.55 -6.29 25.44
N TYR A 171 -4.57 -7.40 24.68
CA TYR A 171 -5.39 -7.47 23.46
C TYR A 171 -6.87 -7.57 23.81
N VAL A 172 -7.25 -8.49 24.71
CA VAL A 172 -8.65 -8.65 25.15
C VAL A 172 -9.24 -7.32 25.58
N LYS A 173 -8.51 -6.58 26.43
CA LYS A 173 -8.91 -5.25 26.91
C LYS A 173 -9.12 -4.25 25.77
N GLN A 174 -8.18 -4.19 24.81
CA GLN A 174 -8.30 -3.28 23.66
C GLN A 174 -9.49 -3.65 22.77
N PHE A 175 -9.65 -4.93 22.44
CA PHE A 175 -10.75 -5.41 21.61
C PHE A 175 -12.11 -5.16 22.25
N ASP A 176 -12.30 -5.50 23.53
CA ASP A 176 -13.55 -5.29 24.26
C ASP A 176 -13.94 -3.81 24.37
N LYS A 177 -12.93 -2.91 24.33
CA LYS A 177 -13.16 -1.46 24.36
C LYS A 177 -13.46 -0.87 22.98
N ILE A 178 -12.84 -1.40 21.93
CA ILE A 178 -12.87 -0.83 20.58
C ILE A 178 -14.03 -1.39 19.74
N PHE A 179 -14.43 -2.64 20.00
CA PHE A 179 -15.45 -3.35 19.23
C PHE A 179 -16.51 -3.95 20.16
N ASP A 180 -17.78 -3.79 19.79
CA ASP A 180 -18.92 -4.25 20.60
C ASP A 180 -18.94 -5.78 20.79
N ASP A 181 -18.44 -6.53 19.81
CA ASP A 181 -18.32 -7.98 19.79
C ASP A 181 -16.93 -8.49 20.25
N GLY A 182 -16.07 -7.59 20.73
CA GLY A 182 -14.78 -7.91 21.33
C GLY A 182 -13.80 -8.60 20.37
N LEU A 183 -13.03 -9.56 20.89
CA LEU A 183 -11.97 -10.20 20.14
C LEU A 183 -12.51 -11.33 19.24
N THR A 184 -12.59 -11.03 17.95
CA THR A 184 -12.98 -11.93 16.85
C THR A 184 -11.98 -11.81 15.70
N ILE A 185 -11.89 -12.82 14.82
CA ILE A 185 -11.02 -12.73 13.64
C ILE A 185 -11.42 -11.58 12.71
N ASP A 186 -12.71 -11.27 12.60
CA ASP A 186 -13.19 -10.14 11.80
C ASP A 186 -12.75 -8.80 12.40
N ASN A 187 -12.70 -8.68 13.73
CA ASN A 187 -12.21 -7.46 14.37
C ASN A 187 -10.68 -7.35 14.31
N VAL A 188 -9.95 -8.47 14.36
CA VAL A 188 -8.49 -8.49 14.06
C VAL A 188 -8.25 -7.92 12.66
N ALA A 189 -8.99 -8.41 11.68
CA ALA A 189 -8.90 -7.93 10.31
C ALA A 189 -9.30 -6.45 10.14
N LYS A 190 -10.38 -6.00 10.82
CA LYS A 190 -10.78 -4.57 10.83
C LYS A 190 -9.71 -3.67 11.44
N ALA A 191 -9.02 -4.13 12.50
CA ALA A 191 -7.95 -3.37 13.13
C ALA A 191 -6.76 -3.25 12.16
N ILE A 192 -6.26 -4.36 11.61
CA ILE A 192 -5.16 -4.37 10.62
C ILE A 192 -5.51 -3.47 9.43
N ALA A 193 -6.69 -3.63 8.84
CA ALA A 193 -7.15 -2.83 7.72
C ALA A 193 -7.31 -1.33 8.06
N SER A 194 -7.55 -0.98 9.33
CA SER A 194 -7.56 0.43 9.77
C SER A 194 -6.15 1.02 9.78
N PHE A 195 -5.16 0.24 10.19
CA PHE A 195 -3.75 0.63 10.13
C PHE A 195 -3.27 0.77 8.68
N GLU A 196 -3.50 -0.23 7.83
CA GLU A 196 -3.08 -0.19 6.43
C GLU A 196 -3.69 0.98 5.65
N ARG A 197 -4.92 1.39 5.97
CA ARG A 197 -5.56 2.56 5.33
C ARG A 197 -4.87 3.88 5.64
N VAL A 198 -4.19 4.01 6.79
CA VAL A 198 -3.45 5.25 7.11
C VAL A 198 -2.03 5.24 6.57
N ILE A 199 -1.56 4.11 6.05
CA ILE A 199 -0.29 4.01 5.33
C ILE A 199 -0.49 4.54 3.92
N VAL A 200 -0.32 5.86 3.78
CA VAL A 200 -0.29 6.53 2.48
C VAL A 200 1.08 7.14 2.24
N THR A 201 1.52 7.12 0.99
CA THR A 201 2.79 7.68 0.56
C THR A 201 2.70 9.19 0.49
N GLY A 202 3.76 9.88 0.90
CA GLY A 202 3.85 11.33 0.72
C GLY A 202 3.89 11.74 -0.75
N PRO A 203 3.81 13.06 -1.02
CA PRO A 203 3.97 13.59 -2.36
C PRO A 203 5.35 13.24 -2.90
N ALA A 204 5.41 12.82 -4.17
CA ALA A 204 6.66 12.57 -4.87
C ALA A 204 7.11 13.84 -5.63
N PRO A 205 8.39 13.94 -6.05
CA PRO A 205 8.90 15.08 -6.83
C PRO A 205 8.04 15.44 -8.05
N TRP A 206 7.43 14.46 -8.71
CA TRP A 206 6.49 14.71 -9.82
C TRP A 206 5.22 15.45 -9.40
N ASP A 207 4.70 15.19 -8.20
CA ASP A 207 3.49 15.85 -7.71
C ASP A 207 3.74 17.36 -7.53
N TYR A 208 4.90 17.75 -6.98
CA TYR A 208 5.30 19.16 -6.87
C TYR A 208 5.59 19.81 -8.23
N TYR A 209 6.29 19.08 -9.11
CA TYR A 209 6.58 19.54 -10.46
C TYR A 209 5.30 19.82 -11.26
N GLN A 210 4.29 18.95 -11.18
CA GLN A 210 3.03 19.14 -11.88
C GLN A 210 2.22 20.33 -11.35
N GLU A 211 2.19 20.57 -10.04
CA GLU A 211 1.49 21.74 -9.49
C GLU A 211 2.09 23.04 -10.03
N LEU A 212 3.44 23.16 -9.99
CA LEU A 212 4.13 24.33 -10.55
C LEU A 212 3.89 24.46 -12.05
N LYS A 213 4.07 23.37 -12.81
CA LYS A 213 3.91 23.40 -14.27
C LYS A 213 2.47 23.74 -14.68
N SER A 214 1.48 23.22 -13.95
CA SER A 214 0.07 23.53 -14.21
C SER A 214 -0.23 24.99 -13.93
N PHE A 215 0.33 25.54 -12.85
CA PHE A 215 0.24 26.96 -12.53
C PHE A 215 0.88 27.83 -13.63
N GLU A 216 2.13 27.53 -14.01
CA GLU A 216 2.86 28.28 -15.06
C GLU A 216 2.13 28.21 -16.41
N THR A 217 1.45 27.10 -16.70
CA THR A 217 0.63 26.96 -17.91
C THR A 217 -0.64 27.80 -17.83
N ALA A 218 -1.33 27.80 -16.68
CA ALA A 218 -2.58 28.53 -16.49
C ALA A 218 -2.38 30.06 -16.46
N TYR A 219 -1.26 30.52 -15.91
CA TYR A 219 -0.92 31.92 -15.68
C TYR A 219 0.32 32.36 -16.48
N ALA A 220 0.50 31.81 -17.69
CA ALA A 220 1.71 32.02 -18.48
C ALA A 220 2.03 33.50 -18.72
N ALA A 221 1.02 34.32 -19.02
CA ALA A 221 1.18 35.76 -19.23
C ALA A 221 1.61 36.51 -17.95
N ASP A 222 1.09 36.08 -16.79
CA ASP A 222 1.41 36.69 -15.51
C ASP A 222 2.82 36.32 -15.04
N VAL A 223 3.24 35.07 -15.29
CA VAL A 223 4.57 34.57 -14.92
C VAL A 223 5.69 35.17 -15.80
N GLU A 224 5.37 35.66 -17.00
CA GLU A 224 6.32 36.38 -17.86
C GLU A 224 6.77 37.73 -17.25
N ASP A 225 5.93 38.39 -16.44
CA ASP A 225 6.25 39.64 -15.74
C ASP A 225 5.94 39.54 -14.23
N LEU A 226 6.86 38.91 -13.51
CA LEU A 226 6.73 38.70 -12.06
C LEU A 226 6.70 39.99 -11.24
N ASP A 227 7.27 41.08 -11.75
CA ASP A 227 7.22 42.38 -11.07
C ASP A 227 5.80 42.96 -11.16
N ALA A 228 5.17 42.91 -12.35
CA ALA A 228 3.77 43.29 -12.53
C ALA A 228 2.83 42.38 -11.72
N LEU A 229 3.00 41.05 -11.78
CA LEU A 229 2.19 40.10 -11.01
C LEU A 229 2.24 40.38 -9.50
N LYS A 230 3.42 40.71 -8.97
CA LYS A 230 3.59 41.05 -7.55
C LYS A 230 2.84 42.33 -7.14
N GLU A 231 2.75 43.31 -8.05
CA GLU A 231 2.05 44.57 -7.81
C GLU A 231 0.53 44.43 -7.99
N GLU A 232 0.10 43.68 -9.00
CA GLU A 232 -1.31 43.55 -9.41
C GLU A 232 -2.07 42.47 -8.63
N ASP A 233 -1.45 41.32 -8.37
CA ASP A 233 -2.01 40.20 -7.62
C ASP A 233 -0.97 39.54 -6.68
N PRO A 234 -0.74 40.14 -5.49
CA PRO A 234 0.24 39.65 -4.53
C PRO A 234 -0.07 38.26 -3.98
N ASP A 235 -1.34 37.84 -3.99
CA ASP A 235 -1.76 36.50 -3.53
C ASP A 235 -1.36 35.45 -4.57
N LEU A 236 -1.59 35.71 -5.86
CA LEU A 236 -1.16 34.86 -6.95
C LEU A 236 0.37 34.80 -7.07
N TYR A 237 1.07 35.92 -6.84
CA TYR A 237 2.52 35.95 -6.73
C TYR A 237 3.04 35.10 -5.55
N ALA A 238 2.38 35.17 -4.39
CA ALA A 238 2.73 34.34 -3.23
C ALA A 238 2.48 32.85 -3.48
N GLU A 239 1.42 32.50 -4.22
CA GLU A 239 1.16 31.13 -4.69
C GLU A 239 2.29 30.62 -5.58
N TYR A 240 2.64 31.37 -6.62
CA TYR A 240 3.73 31.01 -7.54
C TYR A 240 5.04 30.73 -6.80
N ASN A 241 5.44 31.62 -5.89
CA ASN A 241 6.67 31.45 -5.13
C ASN A 241 6.63 30.21 -4.23
N ARG A 242 5.48 29.90 -3.62
CA ARG A 242 5.32 28.70 -2.79
C ARG A 242 5.46 27.42 -3.63
N LEU A 243 4.81 27.37 -4.79
CA LEU A 243 4.91 26.23 -5.72
C LEU A 243 6.33 26.06 -6.24
N LYS A 244 6.99 27.17 -6.60
CA LYS A 244 8.37 27.19 -7.07
C LYS A 244 9.35 26.72 -5.99
N GLU A 245 9.19 27.19 -4.76
CA GLU A 245 10.01 26.76 -3.63
C GLU A 245 9.81 25.27 -3.32
N ALA A 246 8.55 24.80 -3.31
CA ALA A 246 8.25 23.38 -3.09
C ALA A 246 8.88 22.49 -4.18
N ALA A 247 8.72 22.83 -5.46
CA ALA A 247 9.35 22.09 -6.56
C ALA A 247 10.89 22.12 -6.48
N ALA A 248 11.48 23.24 -6.04
CA ALA A 248 12.93 23.34 -5.85
C ALA A 248 13.47 22.48 -4.69
N GLN A 249 12.67 22.24 -3.65
CA GLN A 249 13.00 21.33 -2.54
C GLN A 249 12.90 19.85 -2.95
N HIS A 250 12.16 19.55 -4.01
CA HIS A 250 11.94 18.21 -4.55
C HIS A 250 12.31 18.14 -6.04
N PRO A 251 13.60 18.30 -6.38
CA PRO A 251 14.03 18.45 -7.77
C PRO A 251 13.86 17.18 -8.59
N LEU A 252 13.54 17.36 -9.86
CA LEU A 252 13.61 16.33 -10.90
C LEU A 252 14.78 16.57 -11.82
N SER A 253 15.49 15.52 -12.23
CA SER A 253 16.40 15.64 -13.35
C SER A 253 15.63 15.96 -14.65
N GLU A 254 16.31 16.54 -15.63
CA GLU A 254 15.73 16.75 -16.96
C GLU A 254 15.27 15.42 -17.60
N SER A 255 15.97 14.32 -17.29
CA SER A 255 15.60 12.98 -17.76
C SER A 255 14.29 12.51 -17.14
N ALA A 256 14.12 12.65 -15.83
CA ALA A 256 12.88 12.32 -15.15
C ALA A 256 11.72 13.21 -15.60
N ALA A 257 11.95 14.51 -15.83
CA ALA A 257 10.93 15.42 -16.36
C ALA A 257 10.46 14.99 -17.76
N ARG A 258 11.38 14.70 -18.69
CA ARG A 258 11.02 14.14 -20.02
C ARG A 258 10.32 12.79 -19.90
N GLY A 259 10.76 11.95 -18.97
CA GLY A 259 10.17 10.65 -18.71
C GLY A 259 8.73 10.75 -18.22
N GLY A 260 8.43 11.74 -17.36
CA GLY A 260 7.08 12.04 -16.93
C GLY A 260 6.19 12.44 -18.11
N GLU A 261 6.62 13.42 -18.91
CA GLU A 261 5.87 13.81 -20.12
C GLU A 261 5.61 12.62 -21.05
N LEU A 262 6.62 11.78 -21.25
CA LEU A 262 6.52 10.59 -22.07
C LEU A 262 5.54 9.57 -21.46
N PHE A 263 5.59 9.32 -20.15
CA PHE A 263 4.71 8.41 -19.43
C PHE A 263 3.23 8.78 -19.60
N PHE A 264 2.91 10.09 -19.54
CA PHE A 264 1.56 10.61 -19.73
C PHE A 264 1.16 10.85 -21.19
N SER A 265 2.06 10.56 -22.15
CA SER A 265 1.77 10.71 -23.58
C SER A 265 1.23 9.43 -24.22
N ASP A 266 0.55 9.58 -25.36
CA ASP A 266 0.10 8.46 -26.19
C ASP A 266 1.27 7.62 -26.76
N LYS A 267 2.49 8.18 -26.82
CA LYS A 267 3.67 7.48 -27.34
C LYS A 267 4.07 6.30 -26.45
N ALA A 268 4.10 6.49 -25.14
CA ALA A 268 4.37 5.40 -24.19
C ALA A 268 3.07 4.70 -23.75
N GLY A 269 1.95 5.43 -23.69
CA GLY A 269 0.64 4.85 -23.40
C GLY A 269 0.49 4.26 -22.00
N CYS A 270 1.41 4.55 -21.08
CA CYS A 270 1.42 3.97 -19.73
C CYS A 270 0.14 4.29 -18.95
N THR A 271 -0.45 5.47 -19.18
CA THR A 271 -1.72 5.93 -18.60
C THR A 271 -2.93 5.13 -19.05
N ALA A 272 -2.82 4.25 -20.05
CA ALA A 272 -3.89 3.33 -20.40
C ALA A 272 -4.27 2.43 -19.20
N CYS A 273 -3.32 2.14 -18.31
CA CYS A 273 -3.55 1.38 -17.07
C CYS A 273 -3.06 2.12 -15.81
N HIS A 274 -2.01 2.93 -15.90
CA HIS A 274 -1.44 3.63 -14.74
C HIS A 274 -1.90 5.10 -14.71
N LEU A 275 -3.15 5.33 -14.34
CA LEU A 275 -3.77 6.65 -14.28
C LEU A 275 -4.33 7.01 -12.90
N GLY A 276 -4.79 8.26 -12.77
CA GLY A 276 -5.39 8.76 -11.54
C GLY A 276 -4.37 9.01 -10.43
N ALA A 277 -4.89 9.40 -9.26
CA ALA A 277 -4.07 9.82 -8.14
C ALA A 277 -3.09 8.74 -7.67
N ASN A 278 -3.48 7.47 -7.69
CA ASN A 278 -2.65 6.34 -7.26
C ASN A 278 -1.92 5.63 -8.42
N PHE A 279 -1.95 6.18 -9.64
CA PHE A 279 -1.35 5.59 -10.85
C PHE A 279 -1.69 4.12 -11.08
N THR A 280 -2.98 3.80 -10.97
CA THR A 280 -3.54 2.48 -11.27
C THR A 280 -5.01 2.61 -11.66
N ASP A 281 -5.45 1.82 -12.64
CA ASP A 281 -6.85 1.70 -13.04
C ASP A 281 -7.62 0.70 -12.15
N GLU A 282 -6.93 0.00 -11.25
CA GLU A 282 -7.45 -1.06 -10.38
C GLU A 282 -8.13 -2.22 -11.15
N LYS A 283 -7.86 -2.34 -12.46
CA LYS A 283 -8.36 -3.41 -13.33
C LYS A 283 -7.29 -4.46 -13.56
N TYR A 284 -7.66 -5.48 -14.34
CA TYR A 284 -6.88 -6.69 -14.53
C TYR A 284 -6.51 -6.82 -16.01
N HIS A 285 -5.23 -7.06 -16.28
CA HIS A 285 -4.71 -7.16 -17.64
C HIS A 285 -3.71 -8.29 -17.74
N ASN A 286 -3.78 -9.04 -18.83
CA ASN A 286 -2.78 -10.05 -19.17
C ASN A 286 -1.63 -9.37 -19.92
N LEU A 287 -0.43 -9.42 -19.34
CA LEU A 287 0.82 -8.87 -19.87
C LEU A 287 1.70 -9.93 -20.56
N GLY A 288 1.25 -11.18 -20.57
CA GLY A 288 2.00 -12.35 -21.05
C GLY A 288 3.02 -12.93 -20.07
N VAL A 289 3.21 -12.31 -18.89
CA VAL A 289 4.20 -12.74 -17.89
C VAL A 289 3.87 -14.16 -17.41
N GLY A 290 4.81 -15.09 -17.56
CA GLY A 290 4.68 -16.49 -17.13
C GLY A 290 3.73 -17.38 -17.94
N MET A 291 3.08 -16.86 -18.99
CA MET A 291 2.05 -17.59 -19.75
C MET A 291 2.60 -18.68 -20.67
N ASP A 292 3.91 -18.70 -20.91
CA ASP A 292 4.63 -19.71 -21.69
C ASP A 292 5.09 -20.92 -20.85
N ALA A 293 4.91 -20.87 -19.52
CA ALA A 293 5.20 -21.98 -18.64
C ALA A 293 4.29 -23.20 -18.91
N GLU A 294 4.76 -24.41 -18.57
CA GLU A 294 3.96 -25.64 -18.70
C GLU A 294 2.65 -25.57 -17.90
N LYS A 295 2.70 -24.90 -16.74
CA LYS A 295 1.56 -24.64 -15.86
C LYS A 295 1.57 -23.16 -15.47
N PRO A 296 1.01 -22.29 -16.33
CA PRO A 296 1.02 -20.85 -16.08
C PRO A 296 0.08 -20.49 -14.92
N ASP A 297 0.42 -19.44 -14.18
CA ASP A 297 -0.49 -18.82 -13.22
C ASP A 297 -1.64 -18.15 -13.99
N LEU A 298 -2.86 -18.65 -13.79
CA LEU A 298 -4.04 -18.18 -14.52
C LEU A 298 -4.61 -16.88 -13.94
N GLY A 299 -4.09 -16.41 -12.81
CA GLY A 299 -4.44 -15.13 -12.21
C GLY A 299 -5.93 -15.02 -11.93
N ARG A 300 -6.53 -13.93 -12.40
CA ARG A 300 -7.95 -13.62 -12.15
C ARG A 300 -8.92 -14.70 -12.63
N PHE A 301 -8.57 -15.49 -13.65
CA PHE A 301 -9.41 -16.60 -14.09
C PHE A 301 -9.76 -17.57 -12.96
N GLU A 302 -8.86 -17.79 -12.00
CA GLU A 302 -9.12 -18.67 -10.86
C GLU A 302 -10.28 -18.16 -9.98
N VAL A 303 -10.50 -16.83 -9.98
CA VAL A 303 -11.57 -16.16 -9.25
C VAL A 303 -12.86 -16.10 -10.06
N THR A 304 -12.78 -15.71 -11.34
CA THR A 304 -13.97 -15.37 -12.15
C THR A 304 -14.47 -16.50 -13.03
N GLN A 305 -13.60 -17.47 -13.35
CA GLN A 305 -13.83 -18.54 -14.32
C GLN A 305 -14.17 -18.03 -15.75
N GLN A 306 -13.84 -16.78 -16.07
CA GLN A 306 -14.06 -16.19 -17.40
C GLN A 306 -12.80 -16.30 -18.24
N ASP A 307 -12.88 -16.91 -19.43
CA ASP A 307 -11.69 -17.14 -20.26
C ASP A 307 -10.90 -15.87 -20.61
N ALA A 308 -11.56 -14.71 -20.71
CA ALA A 308 -10.91 -13.42 -20.94
C ALA A 308 -9.98 -12.96 -19.79
N ASP A 309 -10.15 -13.51 -18.58
CA ASP A 309 -9.36 -13.16 -17.40
C ASP A 309 -8.11 -14.06 -17.22
N ARG A 310 -7.85 -15.00 -18.14
CA ARG A 310 -6.70 -15.92 -18.04
C ARG A 310 -5.39 -15.16 -18.13
N GLY A 311 -4.54 -15.34 -17.12
CA GLY A 311 -3.26 -14.65 -16.99
C GLY A 311 -3.40 -13.15 -16.70
N ALA A 312 -4.62 -12.68 -16.38
CA ALA A 312 -4.86 -11.28 -16.06
C ALA A 312 -4.59 -11.01 -14.57
N PHE A 313 -3.83 -9.97 -14.30
CA PHE A 313 -3.49 -9.52 -12.96
C PHE A 313 -3.79 -8.04 -12.80
N LYS A 314 -4.07 -7.66 -11.55
CA LYS A 314 -4.40 -6.31 -11.15
C LYS A 314 -3.24 -5.37 -11.48
N THR A 315 -3.53 -4.22 -12.05
CA THR A 315 -2.53 -3.17 -12.24
C THR A 315 -2.07 -2.64 -10.88
N PRO A 316 -0.78 -2.77 -10.51
CA PRO A 316 -0.27 -2.20 -9.27
C PRO A 316 -0.11 -0.69 -9.42
N THR A 317 -0.09 0.02 -8.29
CA THR A 317 0.36 1.42 -8.28
C THR A 317 1.83 1.49 -8.67
N VAL A 318 2.22 2.54 -9.39
CA VAL A 318 3.64 2.85 -9.67
C VAL A 318 4.20 3.96 -8.77
N ARG A 319 3.42 4.45 -7.79
CA ARG A 319 3.99 5.30 -6.72
C ARG A 319 5.04 4.48 -5.97
N ASN A 320 6.21 5.04 -5.71
CA ASN A 320 7.35 4.40 -5.04
C ASN A 320 7.80 3.07 -5.66
N VAL A 321 7.53 2.83 -6.96
CA VAL A 321 7.87 1.57 -7.62
C VAL A 321 9.37 1.25 -7.56
N ALA A 322 10.24 2.26 -7.53
CA ALA A 322 11.68 2.05 -7.41
C ALA A 322 12.12 1.40 -6.09
N GLN A 323 11.23 1.34 -5.08
CA GLN A 323 11.51 0.73 -3.78
C GLN A 323 10.95 -0.68 -3.63
N THR A 324 10.30 -1.23 -4.66
CA THR A 324 9.52 -2.47 -4.57
C THR A 324 9.98 -3.53 -5.58
N ALA A 325 11.27 -3.54 -5.92
CA ALA A 325 11.85 -4.61 -6.72
C ALA A 325 11.84 -5.94 -5.93
N PRO A 326 11.74 -7.10 -6.60
CA PRO A 326 11.54 -7.29 -8.04
C PRO A 326 10.09 -7.06 -8.49
N TYR A 327 9.84 -7.10 -9.79
CA TYR A 327 8.61 -6.63 -10.42
C TYR A 327 7.77 -7.74 -11.07
N MET A 328 6.51 -7.39 -11.37
CA MET A 328 5.42 -8.26 -11.80
C MET A 328 4.92 -9.21 -10.71
N HIS A 329 3.79 -9.87 -10.98
CA HIS A 329 3.18 -10.82 -10.06
C HIS A 329 4.09 -12.02 -9.74
N ASP A 330 5.06 -12.34 -10.60
CA ASP A 330 5.94 -13.48 -10.46
C ASP A 330 7.41 -13.10 -10.12
N GLY A 331 7.69 -11.80 -9.93
CA GLY A 331 9.03 -11.30 -9.63
C GLY A 331 10.07 -11.54 -10.73
N SER A 332 9.65 -11.76 -11.98
CA SER A 332 10.57 -12.14 -13.07
C SER A 332 11.43 -11.01 -13.61
N GLN A 333 11.04 -9.75 -13.43
CA GLN A 333 11.88 -8.59 -13.77
C GLN A 333 12.56 -8.06 -12.52
N ALA A 334 13.89 -8.04 -12.51
CA ALA A 334 14.69 -7.56 -11.39
C ALA A 334 14.82 -6.03 -11.38
N THR A 335 14.70 -5.39 -12.54
CA THR A 335 14.99 -3.95 -12.72
C THR A 335 13.87 -3.23 -13.46
N LEU A 336 13.76 -1.91 -13.25
CA LEU A 336 12.78 -1.09 -13.98
C LEU A 336 13.13 -1.03 -15.47
N GLU A 337 14.40 -1.14 -15.82
CA GLU A 337 14.91 -1.26 -17.18
C GLU A 337 14.30 -2.48 -17.87
N GLU A 338 14.30 -3.65 -17.21
CA GLU A 338 13.65 -4.86 -17.72
C GLU A 338 12.13 -4.71 -17.83
N VAL A 339 11.48 -4.02 -16.88
CA VAL A 339 10.04 -3.72 -16.95
C VAL A 339 9.72 -2.86 -18.17
N VAL A 340 10.46 -1.76 -18.39
CA VAL A 340 10.24 -0.89 -19.54
C VAL A 340 10.52 -1.63 -20.85
N GLU A 341 11.55 -2.47 -20.89
CA GLU A 341 11.84 -3.29 -22.06
C GLU A 341 10.70 -4.27 -22.36
N TRP A 342 10.15 -4.92 -21.34
CA TRP A 342 9.00 -5.82 -21.46
C TRP A 342 7.80 -5.14 -22.11
N TYR A 343 7.44 -3.94 -21.63
CA TYR A 343 6.35 -3.16 -22.21
C TYR A 343 6.69 -2.66 -23.62
N ALA A 344 7.94 -2.25 -23.87
CA ALA A 344 8.38 -1.81 -25.20
C ALA A 344 8.23 -2.93 -26.25
N GLN A 345 8.45 -4.18 -25.86
CA GLN A 345 8.28 -5.34 -26.74
C GLN A 345 6.80 -5.74 -26.95
N GLY A 346 5.87 -5.17 -26.19
CA GLY A 346 4.46 -5.53 -26.22
C GLY A 346 4.14 -6.81 -25.44
N GLY A 347 4.91 -7.08 -24.38
CA GLY A 347 4.77 -8.29 -23.56
C GLY A 347 4.98 -9.58 -24.33
N HIS A 348 4.61 -10.71 -23.70
CA HIS A 348 4.71 -12.02 -24.33
C HIS A 348 3.39 -12.42 -25.02
N PRO A 349 3.36 -12.63 -26.35
CA PRO A 349 2.15 -12.95 -27.08
C PRO A 349 1.47 -14.23 -26.58
N ASN A 350 0.18 -14.13 -26.30
CA ASN A 350 -0.70 -15.26 -26.02
C ASN A 350 -2.14 -14.92 -26.42
N GLN A 351 -3.02 -15.92 -26.48
CA GLN A 351 -4.39 -15.72 -26.97
C GLN A 351 -5.28 -14.84 -26.08
N TRP A 352 -4.88 -14.57 -24.83
CA TRP A 352 -5.61 -13.74 -23.87
C TRP A 352 -4.90 -12.43 -23.54
N LEU A 353 -3.83 -12.08 -24.28
CA LEU A 353 -3.08 -10.85 -24.07
C LEU A 353 -4.02 -9.64 -24.16
N SER A 354 -3.89 -8.70 -23.21
CA SER A 354 -4.73 -7.50 -23.18
C SER A 354 -4.53 -6.67 -24.45
N GLU A 355 -5.63 -6.16 -25.02
CA GLU A 355 -5.60 -5.29 -26.21
C GLU A 355 -4.83 -3.98 -25.98
N LYS A 356 -4.63 -3.59 -24.72
CA LYS A 356 -3.82 -2.43 -24.33
C LYS A 356 -2.32 -2.67 -24.50
N ILE A 357 -1.89 -3.93 -24.52
CA ILE A 357 -0.48 -4.31 -24.63
C ILE A 357 -0.11 -4.42 -26.09
N LYS A 358 0.73 -3.48 -26.54
CA LYS A 358 1.21 -3.36 -27.91
C LYS A 358 2.68 -3.01 -27.89
N LYS A 359 3.40 -3.41 -28.94
CA LYS A 359 4.78 -2.99 -29.14
C LYS A 359 4.84 -1.46 -29.19
N LEU A 360 5.79 -0.88 -28.45
CA LEU A 360 6.02 0.55 -28.37
C LEU A 360 7.32 0.90 -29.09
N GLU A 361 7.28 1.93 -29.93
CA GLU A 361 8.48 2.43 -30.62
C GLU A 361 9.21 3.44 -29.72
N LEU A 362 9.90 2.91 -28.70
CA LEU A 362 10.70 3.66 -27.74
C LEU A 362 12.18 3.57 -28.08
N SER A 363 12.85 4.72 -28.20
CA SER A 363 14.30 4.81 -28.29
C SER A 363 14.97 4.48 -26.95
N ASP A 364 16.29 4.25 -26.94
CA ASP A 364 17.03 4.03 -25.69
C ASP A 364 16.92 5.22 -24.73
N GLN A 365 16.87 6.46 -25.28
CA GLN A 365 16.66 7.65 -24.47
C GLN A 365 15.26 7.70 -23.86
N ASP A 366 14.23 7.32 -24.61
CA ASP A 366 12.86 7.23 -24.09
C ASP A 366 12.78 6.25 -22.91
N LYS A 367 13.41 5.08 -23.04
CA LYS A 367 13.44 4.06 -21.98
C LYS A 367 14.18 4.56 -20.75
N ALA A 368 15.34 5.20 -20.94
CA ALA A 368 16.12 5.79 -19.86
C ALA A 368 15.34 6.89 -19.13
N ASP A 369 14.66 7.77 -19.87
CA ASP A 369 13.84 8.84 -19.30
C ASP A 369 12.65 8.26 -18.50
N LEU A 370 11.95 7.24 -19.00
CA LEU A 370 10.88 6.55 -18.25
C LEU A 370 11.39 5.92 -16.95
N VAL A 371 12.56 5.29 -16.98
CA VAL A 371 13.19 4.73 -15.77
C VAL A 371 13.58 5.83 -14.78
N ALA A 372 14.16 6.94 -15.26
CA ALA A 372 14.48 8.09 -14.42
C ALA A 372 13.21 8.67 -13.78
N PHE A 373 12.12 8.76 -14.53
CA PHE A 373 10.84 9.21 -14.01
C PHE A 373 10.30 8.29 -12.90
N MET A 374 10.33 6.98 -13.08
CA MET A 374 9.90 6.05 -12.03
C MET A 374 10.80 6.08 -10.78
N LYS A 375 12.11 6.31 -10.96
CA LYS A 375 13.08 6.38 -9.85
C LYS A 375 13.03 7.70 -9.08
N GLU A 376 12.89 8.81 -9.77
CA GLU A 376 12.97 10.16 -9.19
C GLU A 376 11.60 10.80 -9.03
N GLY A 377 10.75 10.71 -10.05
CA GLY A 377 9.45 11.37 -10.09
C GLY A 377 8.37 10.70 -9.27
N LEU A 378 8.37 9.37 -9.20
CA LEU A 378 7.35 8.62 -8.48
C LEU A 378 7.76 8.21 -7.06
N THR A 379 9.00 8.51 -6.65
CA THR A 379 9.54 8.11 -5.35
C THR A 379 9.45 9.26 -4.36
N GLY A 380 8.58 9.13 -3.37
CA GLY A 380 8.42 10.06 -2.26
C GLY A 380 8.76 9.42 -0.92
N ASP A 381 8.56 10.18 0.15
CA ASP A 381 8.73 9.66 1.50
C ASP A 381 7.66 8.61 1.83
N LEU A 382 8.10 7.50 2.42
CA LEU A 382 7.21 6.52 3.04
C LEU A 382 6.78 7.03 4.43
N PRO A 383 5.54 6.73 4.85
CA PRO A 383 5.08 7.10 6.18
C PRO A 383 5.94 6.41 7.24
N LYS A 384 6.39 7.19 8.22
CA LYS A 384 7.14 6.67 9.38
C LYS A 384 6.19 5.90 10.27
N VAL A 385 6.55 4.68 10.63
CA VAL A 385 5.77 3.81 11.51
C VAL A 385 6.63 3.31 12.65
N ASN A 386 6.04 3.21 13.83
CA ASN A 386 6.69 2.57 14.95
C ASN A 386 6.43 1.07 14.89
N ALA A 387 7.46 0.25 14.68
CA ALA A 387 7.35 -1.21 14.68
C ALA A 387 7.38 -1.81 16.11
N GLY A 388 7.81 -1.05 17.11
CA GLY A 388 7.91 -1.49 18.50
C GLY A 388 6.60 -1.31 19.28
N ARG A 389 6.69 -1.23 20.62
CA ARG A 389 5.53 -1.02 21.50
C ARG A 389 4.46 -2.10 21.29
N LEU A 390 4.89 -3.36 21.39
CA LEU A 390 4.00 -4.52 21.36
C LEU A 390 3.69 -4.97 22.80
N LEU A 391 2.68 -5.82 22.94
CA LEU A 391 2.28 -6.39 24.22
C LEU A 391 3.27 -7.47 24.70
N PRO A 392 3.58 -7.55 26.00
CA PRO A 392 4.45 -8.58 26.57
C PRO A 392 3.80 -9.98 26.54
N ASP A 393 4.43 -10.96 27.20
CA ASP A 393 3.91 -12.33 27.43
C ASP A 393 3.71 -13.20 26.18
N ALA A 394 4.70 -13.22 25.29
CA ALA A 394 4.67 -14.03 24.08
C ALA A 394 4.58 -15.55 24.32
N GLU A 395 5.17 -16.06 25.40
CA GLU A 395 5.27 -17.51 25.65
C GLU A 395 3.91 -18.14 25.95
N ALA A 396 3.13 -17.56 26.88
CA ALA A 396 1.81 -18.07 27.25
C ALA A 396 0.81 -18.00 26.08
N ALA A 397 0.91 -16.95 25.26
CA ALA A 397 0.11 -16.79 24.05
C ALA A 397 0.45 -17.88 23.01
N LYS A 398 1.74 -18.17 22.85
CA LYS A 398 2.24 -19.24 21.97
C LYS A 398 1.71 -20.61 22.39
N GLU A 399 1.82 -20.95 23.68
CA GLU A 399 1.31 -22.23 24.20
C GLU A 399 -0.20 -22.40 23.95
N ALA A 400 -0.98 -21.33 24.09
CA ALA A 400 -2.41 -21.34 23.78
C ALA A 400 -2.69 -21.55 22.29
N SER A 401 -1.88 -20.97 21.41
CA SER A 401 -1.95 -21.18 19.96
C SER A 401 -1.61 -22.61 19.58
N GLU A 402 -0.49 -23.14 20.08
CA GLU A 402 -0.03 -24.51 19.80
C GLU A 402 -1.09 -25.54 20.21
N LYS A 403 -1.69 -25.36 21.38
CA LYS A 403 -2.79 -26.21 21.83
C LYS A 403 -4.00 -26.13 20.90
N ALA A 404 -4.38 -24.94 20.45
CA ALA A 404 -5.51 -24.78 19.54
C ALA A 404 -5.25 -25.38 18.15
N LEU A 405 -4.00 -25.32 17.67
CA LEU A 405 -3.57 -25.97 16.43
C LEU A 405 -3.60 -27.50 16.57
N GLU A 406 -3.12 -28.05 17.68
CA GLU A 406 -3.18 -29.48 17.99
C GLU A 406 -4.64 -29.98 18.03
N GLU A 407 -5.54 -29.24 18.68
CA GLU A 407 -6.98 -29.54 18.71
C GLU A 407 -7.64 -29.48 17.33
N ALA A 408 -7.11 -28.63 16.42
CA ALA A 408 -7.58 -28.52 15.04
C ALA A 408 -6.95 -29.54 14.08
N GLY A 409 -5.99 -30.35 14.55
CA GLY A 409 -5.26 -31.32 13.71
C GLY A 409 -4.30 -30.67 12.71
N VAL A 410 -3.84 -29.45 13.00
CA VAL A 410 -2.81 -28.73 12.24
C VAL A 410 -1.47 -28.95 12.93
N ASN A 411 -0.56 -29.68 12.27
CA ASN A 411 0.77 -30.00 12.79
C ASN A 411 1.82 -28.98 12.38
#